data_AF-A0A8T2NGQ8-F1
#
_entry.id   AF-A0A8T2NGQ8-F1
#
_cell.length_a   1.000
_cell.length_b   1.000
_cell.length_c   1.000
_cell.angle_alpha   90.00
_cell.angle_beta   90.00
_cell.angle_gamma   90.00
#
_symmetry.space_group_name_H-M   'P 1'
#
loop_
_entity.id
_entity.type
_entity.pdbx_description
1 polymer ?
#
loop_
_entity_poly.entity_id
_entity_poly.type
_entity_poly.pdbx_seq_one_letter_code
_entity_poly.pdbx_strand_id
1 'polypeptide(L)'
;MEAPMCLQEASELSSLKPQLEELGVPLYAVQTFYGPQQRKMGGLGFIRLGVWQNFMRAWKAGYQGNMNGEGFILGGVFVIGAGKQGILLEHREKEFGNIVDAAAVLDAAKKIQKEQ
;
A
#
# COMPACT_ATOMS: atom_id res chain seq x y z
N MET A 1 -13.31 3.52 16.83
CA MET A 1 -11.87 3.84 16.87
C MET A 1 -11.37 3.65 15.46
N GLU A 2 -11.26 4.72 14.69
CA GLU A 2 -10.93 4.74 13.25
C GLU A 2 -9.43 4.48 13.02
N ALA A 3 -9.04 3.86 11.89
CA ALA A 3 -7.65 3.51 11.60
C ALA A 3 -6.98 4.57 10.69
N PRO A 4 -6.35 5.62 11.25
CA PRO A 4 -5.80 6.76 10.51
C PRO A 4 -4.65 6.39 9.54
N MET A 5 -4.08 5.20 9.66
CA MET A 5 -2.81 4.81 9.02
C MET A 5 -2.93 4.53 7.51
N CYS A 6 -3.98 3.82 7.08
CA CYS A 6 -4.15 3.45 5.67
C CYS A 6 -4.38 4.67 4.76
N LEU A 7 -4.95 5.76 5.31
CA LEU A 7 -5.12 7.01 4.56
C LEU A 7 -3.80 7.73 4.30
N GLN A 8 -2.88 7.69 5.26
CA GLN A 8 -1.55 8.27 5.09
C GLN A 8 -0.78 7.53 3.99
N GLU A 9 -0.77 6.20 4.04
CA GLU A 9 -0.10 5.32 3.06
C GLU A 9 -0.66 5.54 1.64
N ALA A 10 -1.99 5.61 1.51
CA ALA A 10 -2.65 5.90 0.24
C ALA A 10 -2.31 7.30 -0.29
N SER A 11 -2.18 8.30 0.59
CA SER A 11 -1.79 9.66 0.21
C SER A 11 -0.34 9.73 -0.30
N GLU A 12 0.57 9.02 0.35
CA GLU A 12 1.98 8.94 -0.07
C GLU A 12 2.11 8.28 -1.45
N LEU A 13 1.42 7.15 -1.68
CA LEU A 13 1.38 6.50 -3.00
C LEU A 13 0.70 7.36 -4.08
N SER A 14 -0.36 8.08 -3.72
CA SER A 14 -1.06 8.97 -4.65
C SER A 14 -0.17 10.14 -5.11
N SER A 15 0.83 10.53 -4.32
CA SER A 15 1.81 11.56 -4.72
C SER A 15 2.68 11.14 -5.91
N LEU A 16 2.78 9.83 -6.20
CA LEU A 16 3.53 9.29 -7.35
C LEU A 16 2.72 9.33 -8.64
N LYS A 17 1.40 9.56 -8.56
CA LYS A 17 0.50 9.63 -9.71
C LYS A 17 1.02 10.48 -10.88
N PRO A 18 1.49 11.74 -10.71
CA PRO A 18 1.98 12.54 -11.83
C PRO A 18 3.18 11.89 -12.55
N GLN A 19 4.06 11.21 -11.82
CA GLN A 19 5.23 10.53 -12.40
C GLN A 19 4.84 9.25 -13.14
N LEU A 20 3.84 8.52 -12.62
CA LEU A 20 3.30 7.33 -13.28
C LEU A 20 2.53 7.70 -14.55
N GLU A 21 1.81 8.83 -14.56
CA GLU A 21 1.11 9.35 -15.74
C GLU A 21 2.09 9.74 -16.87
N GLU A 22 3.23 10.34 -16.53
CA GLU A 22 4.31 10.60 -17.50
C GLU A 22 4.84 9.31 -18.15
N LEU A 23 4.91 8.23 -17.37
CA LEU A 23 5.30 6.90 -17.85
C LEU A 23 4.16 6.16 -18.59
N GLY A 24 2.93 6.71 -18.57
CA GLY A 24 1.75 6.05 -19.14
C GLY A 24 1.28 4.83 -18.33
N VAL A 25 1.61 4.77 -17.04
CA VAL A 25 1.27 3.65 -16.14
C VAL A 25 0.08 4.05 -15.26
N PRO A 26 -1.09 3.39 -15.38
CA PRO A 26 -2.24 3.70 -14.55
C PRO A 26 -2.05 3.21 -13.11
N LEU A 27 -2.45 4.03 -12.13
CA LEU A 27 -2.46 3.68 -10.71
C LEU A 27 -3.88 3.25 -10.29
N TYR A 28 -4.01 2.05 -9.73
CA TYR A 28 -5.28 1.52 -9.21
C TYR A 28 -5.20 1.30 -7.70
N ALA A 29 -6.21 1.76 -6.98
CA ALA A 29 -6.40 1.45 -5.57
C ALA A 29 -7.46 0.36 -5.41
N VAL A 30 -7.09 -0.75 -4.77
CA VAL A 30 -8.02 -1.86 -4.50
C VAL A 30 -8.25 -1.92 -3.00
N GLN A 31 -9.52 -1.77 -2.60
CA GLN A 31 -9.90 -1.76 -1.18
C GLN A 31 -10.06 -3.17 -0.58
N THR A 32 -10.10 -4.19 -1.44
CA THR A 32 -10.17 -5.61 -1.06
C THR A 32 -8.80 -6.28 -1.25
N PHE A 33 -8.45 -7.19 -0.34
CA PHE A 33 -7.18 -7.92 -0.39
C PHE A 33 -7.06 -8.73 -1.68
N TYR A 34 -5.97 -8.51 -2.43
CA TYR A 34 -5.66 -9.25 -3.64
C TYR A 34 -4.70 -10.40 -3.32
N GLY A 35 -5.22 -11.63 -3.21
CA GLY A 35 -4.40 -12.83 -2.97
C GLY A 35 -5.18 -14.03 -2.42
N PRO A 36 -4.60 -15.24 -2.45
CA PRO A 36 -5.29 -16.49 -2.07
C PRO A 36 -5.52 -16.63 -0.55
N GLN A 37 -4.79 -15.87 0.28
CA GLN A 37 -4.86 -15.98 1.73
C GLN A 37 -4.88 -14.61 2.38
N GLN A 38 -6.02 -14.23 2.98
CA GLN A 38 -6.14 -13.01 3.76
C GLN A 38 -5.10 -13.01 4.88
N ARG A 39 -4.21 -12.00 4.86
CA ARG A 39 -3.22 -11.80 5.91
C ARG A 39 -3.76 -10.79 6.90
N LYS A 40 -4.32 -11.31 7.98
CA LYS A 40 -4.75 -10.51 9.13
C LYS A 40 -3.61 -10.49 10.12
N MET A 41 -3.27 -9.31 10.63
CA MET A 41 -2.47 -9.24 11.84
C MET A 41 -3.33 -9.82 12.98
N GLY A 42 -2.95 -10.99 13.51
CA GLY A 42 -3.67 -11.60 14.64
C GLY A 42 -3.68 -10.68 15.85
N GLY A 43 -4.62 -10.86 16.80
CA GLY A 43 -4.84 -9.93 17.93
C GLY A 43 -3.60 -9.59 18.80
N LEU A 44 -2.55 -10.41 18.76
CA LEU A 44 -1.24 -10.11 19.35
C LEU A 44 -0.51 -8.91 18.71
N GLY A 45 -0.86 -8.54 17.48
CA GLY A 45 -0.32 -7.37 16.77
C GLY A 45 -0.56 -6.05 17.51
N PHE A 46 -1.64 -5.96 18.29
CA PHE A 46 -1.96 -4.78 19.11
C PHE A 46 -1.10 -4.61 20.35
N ILE A 47 -0.50 -5.69 20.86
CA ILE A 47 0.37 -5.65 22.03
C ILE A 47 1.73 -5.01 21.67
N ARG A 48 2.05 -4.92 20.37
CA ARG A 48 3.25 -4.22 19.91
C ARG A 48 3.07 -2.71 20.06
N LEU A 49 3.88 -2.12 20.93
CA LEU A 49 3.97 -0.66 21.17
C LEU A 49 4.15 0.16 19.87
N GLY A 50 4.79 -0.40 18.85
CA GLY A 50 4.97 0.26 17.55
C GLY A 50 3.66 0.59 16.82
N VAL A 51 2.63 -0.26 16.95
CA VAL A 51 1.31 -0.02 16.34
C VAL A 51 0.61 1.17 17.01
N TRP A 52 0.69 1.26 18.34
CA TRP A 52 0.16 2.37 19.12
C TRP A 52 0.87 3.70 18.82
N GLN A 53 2.19 3.68 18.60
CA GLN A 53 2.94 4.88 18.23
C GLN A 53 2.55 5.39 16.83
N ASN A 54 2.43 4.51 15.84
CA ASN A 54 1.96 4.90 14.51
C ASN A 54 0.51 5.39 14.54
N PHE A 55 -0.35 4.77 15.34
CA PHE A 55 -1.73 5.22 15.53
C PHE A 55 -1.79 6.65 16.10
N MET A 56 -1.05 6.93 17.17
CA MET A 56 -0.95 8.25 17.78
C MET A 56 -0.41 9.31 16.80
N ARG A 57 0.54 8.94 15.93
CA ARG A 57 1.10 9.84 14.91
C ARG A 57 0.06 10.20 13.84
N ALA A 58 -0.64 9.21 13.31
CA ALA A 58 -1.62 9.45 12.26
C ALA A 58 -2.90 10.14 12.79
N TRP A 59 -3.27 9.91 14.06
CA TRP A 59 -4.33 10.67 14.73
C TRP A 59 -3.95 12.15 14.94
N LYS A 60 -2.70 12.45 15.31
CA LYS A 60 -2.18 13.83 15.36
C LYS A 60 -2.15 14.51 14.00
N ALA A 61 -2.00 13.75 12.91
CA ALA A 61 -2.01 14.27 11.54
C ALA A 61 -3.44 14.42 10.95
N GLY A 62 -4.49 14.09 11.73
CA GLY A 62 -5.88 14.35 11.36
C GLY A 62 -6.49 13.35 10.36
N TYR A 63 -5.86 12.21 10.12
CA TYR A 63 -6.42 11.18 9.25
C TYR A 63 -7.58 10.45 9.96
N GLN A 64 -8.74 10.30 9.33
CA GLN A 64 -9.91 9.57 9.86
C GLN A 64 -10.24 8.38 8.96
N GLY A 65 -9.79 7.17 9.32
CA GLY A 65 -9.91 5.97 8.47
C GLY A 65 -11.08 5.06 8.84
N ASN A 66 -11.83 4.60 7.84
CA ASN A 66 -12.99 3.71 7.99
C ASN A 66 -12.60 2.29 8.46
N MET A 67 -13.23 1.79 9.53
CA MET A 67 -13.00 0.47 10.16
C MET A 67 -13.95 -0.64 9.66
N ASN A 68 -14.72 -0.42 8.60
CA ASN A 68 -15.67 -1.43 8.12
C ASN A 68 -15.02 -2.71 7.56
N GLY A 69 -13.69 -2.73 7.39
CA GLY A 69 -12.88 -3.95 7.33
C GLY A 69 -12.11 -4.07 8.63
N GLU A 70 -11.88 -5.28 9.13
CA GLU A 70 -11.40 -5.64 10.49
C GLU A 70 -10.20 -4.86 11.08
N GLY A 71 -9.56 -3.92 10.38
CA GLY A 71 -8.49 -3.07 10.91
C GLY A 71 -7.13 -3.76 10.98
N PHE A 72 -7.05 -5.01 10.51
CA PHE A 72 -5.85 -5.86 10.52
C PHE A 72 -5.39 -6.30 9.14
N ILE A 73 -6.01 -5.80 8.08
CA ILE A 73 -5.69 -6.24 6.73
C ILE A 73 -4.37 -5.61 6.34
N LEU A 74 -3.35 -6.46 6.15
CA LEU A 74 -2.07 -6.04 5.61
C LEU A 74 -2.22 -5.75 4.12
N GLY A 75 -1.76 -4.57 3.70
CA GLY A 75 -1.79 -4.13 2.33
C GLY A 75 -0.64 -4.68 1.49
N GLY A 76 -0.56 -4.16 0.28
CA GLY A 76 0.56 -4.42 -0.61
C GLY A 76 0.49 -3.58 -1.86
N VAL A 77 1.65 -3.38 -2.48
CA VAL A 77 1.80 -2.66 -3.74
C VAL A 77 2.35 -3.61 -4.79
N PHE A 78 1.71 -3.60 -5.94
CA PHE A 78 2.09 -4.43 -7.08
C PHE A 78 2.33 -3.52 -8.28
N VAL A 79 3.43 -3.76 -8.98
CA VAL A 79 3.68 -3.20 -10.30
C VAL A 79 3.56 -4.34 -11.30
N ILE A 80 2.57 -4.23 -12.19
CA ILE A 80 2.23 -5.27 -13.17
C ILE A 80 2.66 -4.76 -14.54
N GLY A 81 3.51 -5.52 -15.23
CA GLY A 81 3.96 -5.22 -16.58
C GLY A 81 2.89 -5.53 -17.63
N ALA A 82 3.03 -4.93 -18.81
CA ALA A 82 2.11 -5.12 -19.92
C ALA A 82 2.19 -6.54 -20.51
N GLY A 83 1.09 -7.02 -21.10
CA GLY A 83 1.02 -8.30 -21.79
C GLY A 83 1.44 -9.49 -20.90
N LYS A 84 2.53 -10.16 -21.27
CA LYS A 84 3.07 -11.35 -20.59
C LYS A 84 4.24 -11.04 -19.65
N GLN A 85 4.54 -9.77 -19.39
CA GLN A 85 5.69 -9.37 -18.57
C GLN A 85 5.54 -9.74 -17.09
N GLY A 86 4.29 -9.92 -16.62
CA GLY A 86 4.02 -10.40 -15.25
C GLY A 86 4.23 -9.32 -14.18
N ILE A 87 4.47 -9.75 -12.93
CA ILE A 87 4.65 -8.83 -11.80
C ILE A 87 6.12 -8.38 -11.74
N LEU A 88 6.35 -7.07 -11.86
CA LEU A 88 7.67 -6.44 -11.84
C LEU A 88 8.11 -6.00 -10.44
N LEU A 89 7.15 -5.72 -9.57
CA LEU A 89 7.40 -5.46 -8.16
C LEU A 89 6.23 -5.97 -7.35
N GLU A 90 6.55 -6.66 -6.28
CA GLU A 90 5.61 -7.12 -5.27
C GLU A 90 6.13 -6.69 -3.91
N HIS A 91 5.43 -5.76 -3.29
CA HIS A 91 5.63 -5.39 -1.90
C HIS A 91 4.43 -5.85 -1.10
N ARG A 92 4.63 -6.82 -0.21
CA ARG A 92 3.60 -7.24 0.75
C ARG A 92 3.95 -6.68 2.10
N GLU A 93 3.02 -5.93 2.69
CA GLU A 93 3.18 -5.48 4.07
C GLU A 93 3.21 -6.71 4.99
N LYS A 94 4.29 -6.83 5.75
CA LYS A 94 4.42 -7.84 6.82
C LYS A 94 3.94 -7.29 8.15
N GLU A 95 4.03 -5.97 8.31
CA GLU A 95 3.69 -5.21 9.51
C GLU A 95 3.15 -3.84 9.09
N PHE A 96 2.22 -3.29 9.87
CA PHE A 96 1.65 -1.96 9.63
C PHE A 96 2.74 -0.86 9.60
N GLY A 97 2.66 0.03 8.61
CA GLY A 97 3.64 1.10 8.40
C GLY A 97 4.92 0.66 7.69
N ASN A 98 4.99 -0.57 7.18
CA ASN A 98 6.04 -0.98 6.23
C ASN A 98 5.65 -0.53 4.82
N ILE A 99 5.79 0.76 4.56
CA ILE A 99 5.43 1.39 3.29
C ILE A 99 6.43 0.95 2.21
N VAL A 100 5.93 0.73 0.99
CA VAL A 100 6.81 0.46 -0.15
C VAL A 100 7.68 1.69 -0.45
N ASP A 101 8.93 1.46 -0.84
CA ASP A 101 9.80 2.53 -1.32
C ASP A 101 9.26 3.09 -2.65
N ALA A 102 8.93 4.37 -2.65
CA ALA A 102 8.47 5.10 -3.83
C ALA A 102 9.47 5.01 -5.00
N ALA A 103 10.78 5.04 -4.72
CA ALA A 103 11.80 4.92 -5.75
C ALA A 103 11.76 3.54 -6.41
N ALA A 104 11.56 2.49 -5.62
CA ALA A 104 11.43 1.12 -6.12
C ALA A 104 10.19 0.96 -7.01
N VAL A 105 9.06 1.58 -6.64
CA VAL A 105 7.83 1.59 -7.46
C VAL A 105 8.08 2.28 -8.80
N LEU A 106 8.73 3.44 -8.79
CA LEU A 106 9.04 4.19 -10.02
C LEU A 106 10.02 3.44 -10.92
N ASP A 107 11.06 2.83 -10.35
CA ASP A 107 12.03 2.07 -11.12
C ASP A 107 11.44 0.78 -11.70
N ALA A 108 10.48 0.16 -11.01
CA ALA A 108 9.70 -0.93 -11.56
C ALA A 108 8.76 -0.46 -12.68
N ALA A 109 8.11 0.70 -12.51
CA ALA A 109 7.24 1.29 -13.53
C ALA A 109 8.01 1.64 -14.82
N LYS A 110 9.23 2.17 -14.71
CA LYS A 110 10.11 2.45 -15.86
C LYS A 110 10.52 1.21 -16.65
N LYS A 111 10.52 0.03 -16.01
CA LYS A 111 10.85 -1.26 -16.65
C LYS A 111 9.69 -1.84 -17.45
N ILE A 112 8.48 -1.26 -17.35
CA ILE A 112 7.33 -1.70 -18.14
C ILE A 112 7.64 -1.41 -19.61
N GLN A 113 7.79 -2.47 -20.41
CA GLN A 113 7.94 -2.31 -21.84
C GLN A 113 6.55 -2.15 -22.44
N LYS A 114 6.37 -1.12 -23.28
CA LYS A 114 5.16 -1.03 -24.10
C LYS A 114 5.20 -2.20 -25.08
N GLU A 115 4.17 -3.04 -25.05
CA GLU A 115 3.95 -4.07 -26.06
C GLU A 115 3.89 -3.34 -27.42
N GLN A 116 4.85 -3.61 -28.30
CA GLN A 116 4.90 -3.03 -29.65
C GLN A 116 3.76 -3.57 -30.51
#